data_AF-R7JDF9-F1
#
_entry.id   AF-R7JDF9-F1
#
_cell.length_a   1.000
_cell.length_b   1.000
_cell.length_c   1.000
_cell.angle_alpha   90.00
_cell.angle_beta   90.00
_cell.angle_gamma   90.00
#
_symmetry.space_group_name_H-M   'P 1'
#
loop_
_entity.id
_entity.type
_entity.pdbx_description
1 polymer ?
#
loop_
_entity_poly.entity_id
_entity_poly.type
_entity_poly.pdbx_seq_one_letter_code
_entity_poly.pdbx_strand_id
1 'polypeptide(L)'
;MRELFKEATRITNYNIILTIPLILFVKILDLYSLYSKYTVDSAPKFILASITVLFMFGVFCAGWFYMVEEAVKLSKKVFVLDEDRAKATLNLFKTIPEGIGKFFLSFVGVYLIFFLIQIIATPIVYLMGVKIIGGLDAASMQHLQEMAIDPAIATNQGMAAFIDSLTPEQIVFFGKWSLLFMSVTSVIMYLLMLWIPEIIYMTPNPLVALWRSLVKLFKDFFTTVRLFLALWFMGFALLFINTFAAFNPFAYIIMSIILFYFSVYFVILIFLYYDRKYVDLETLKDGQEKE
;
A
#
# COMPACT_ATOMS: atom_id res chain seq x y z
N MET A 1 -10.87 -8.05 -18.09
CA MET A 1 -9.52 -7.89 -17.53
C MET A 1 -8.61 -7.11 -18.46
N ARG A 2 -8.24 -7.60 -19.65
CA ARG A 2 -7.30 -6.89 -20.55
C ARG A 2 -7.63 -5.40 -20.76
N GLU A 3 -8.89 -5.07 -21.06
CA GLU A 3 -9.31 -3.67 -21.25
C GLU A 3 -9.15 -2.83 -19.98
N LEU A 4 -9.41 -3.40 -18.79
CA LEU A 4 -9.16 -2.73 -17.52
C LEU A 4 -7.68 -2.34 -17.35
N PHE A 5 -6.75 -3.26 -17.66
CA PHE A 5 -5.31 -2.97 -17.58
C PHE A 5 -4.89 -1.89 -18.57
N LYS A 6 -5.35 -1.98 -19.84
CA LYS A 6 -5.06 -0.97 -20.87
C LYS A 6 -5.55 0.41 -20.46
N GLU A 7 -6.76 0.48 -19.95
CA GLU A 7 -7.36 1.75 -19.54
C GLU A 7 -6.69 2.31 -18.30
N ALA A 8 -6.36 1.48 -17.31
CA ALA A 8 -5.55 1.91 -16.18
C ALA A 8 -4.21 2.50 -16.67
N THR A 9 -3.54 1.87 -17.64
CA THR A 9 -2.27 2.38 -18.19
C THR A 9 -2.48 3.73 -18.87
N ARG A 10 -3.55 3.87 -19.64
CA ARG A 10 -3.91 5.14 -20.29
C ARG A 10 -4.16 6.24 -19.25
N ILE A 11 -4.94 5.96 -18.20
CA ILE A 11 -5.26 6.93 -17.14
C ILE A 11 -4.00 7.31 -16.38
N THR A 12 -3.14 6.35 -16.03
CA THR A 12 -1.85 6.61 -15.36
C THR A 12 -0.95 7.51 -16.21
N ASN A 13 -0.82 7.22 -17.50
CA ASN A 13 0.01 8.03 -18.39
C ASN A 13 -0.50 9.47 -18.50
N TYR A 14 -1.82 9.66 -18.63
CA TYR A 14 -2.39 11.00 -18.71
C TYR A 14 -2.31 11.76 -17.38
N ASN A 15 -2.43 11.05 -16.26
CA ASN A 15 -2.43 11.65 -14.93
C ASN A 15 -1.13 11.36 -14.19
N ILE A 16 0.00 11.30 -14.90
CA ILE A 16 1.32 10.99 -14.30
C ILE A 16 1.70 11.98 -13.19
N ILE A 17 1.08 13.15 -13.18
CA ILE A 17 1.21 14.17 -12.14
C ILE A 17 0.87 13.63 -10.74
N LEU A 18 0.06 12.56 -10.63
CA LEU A 18 -0.28 11.88 -9.38
C LEU A 18 0.95 11.32 -8.67
N THR A 19 2.04 11.12 -9.40
CA THR A 19 3.33 10.68 -8.87
C THR A 19 4.00 11.78 -8.04
N ILE A 20 3.76 13.06 -8.35
CA ILE A 20 4.44 14.18 -7.70
C ILE A 20 4.12 14.25 -6.21
N PRO A 21 2.83 14.25 -5.77
CA PRO A 21 2.51 14.19 -4.33
C PRO A 21 3.13 12.99 -3.62
N LEU A 22 3.15 11.82 -4.28
CA LEU A 22 3.68 10.58 -3.71
C LEU A 22 5.19 10.70 -3.47
N ILE A 23 5.96 11.18 -4.45
CA ILE A 23 7.40 11.41 -4.31
C ILE A 23 7.67 12.43 -3.21
N LEU A 24 6.97 13.56 -3.22
CA LEU A 24 7.14 14.61 -2.22
C LEU A 24 6.85 14.10 -0.81
N PHE A 25 5.78 13.34 -0.64
CA PHE A 25 5.41 12.77 0.66
C PHE A 25 6.47 11.79 1.17
N VAL A 26 6.95 10.87 0.32
CA VAL A 26 8.04 9.95 0.69
C VAL A 26 9.30 10.73 1.10
N LYS A 27 9.66 11.79 0.38
CA LYS A 27 10.83 12.61 0.73
C LYS A 27 10.65 13.38 2.03
N ILE A 28 9.44 13.87 2.31
CA ILE A 28 9.11 14.50 3.58
C ILE A 28 9.23 13.48 4.73
N LEU A 29 8.75 12.24 4.52
CA LEU A 29 8.92 11.16 5.50
C LEU A 29 10.40 10.81 5.71
N ASP A 30 11.19 10.68 4.65
CA ASP A 30 12.64 10.42 4.74
C ASP A 30 13.33 11.50 5.60
N LEU A 31 13.03 12.78 5.34
CA LEU A 31 13.57 13.91 6.09
C LEU A 31 13.12 13.90 7.55
N TYR A 32 11.84 13.61 7.79
CA TYR A 32 11.29 13.51 9.15
C TYR A 32 11.94 12.37 9.92
N SER A 33 12.07 11.18 9.32
CA SER A 33 12.74 10.03 9.93
C SER A 33 14.20 10.32 10.25
N LEU A 34 14.92 11.01 9.36
CA LEU A 34 16.30 11.44 9.61
C LEU A 34 16.37 12.39 10.81
N TYR A 35 15.49 13.40 10.87
CA TYR A 35 15.41 14.31 12.01
C TYR A 35 15.06 13.57 13.31
N SER A 36 14.08 12.67 13.28
CA SER A 36 13.64 11.90 14.45
C SER A 36 14.77 11.02 14.99
N LYS A 37 15.59 10.41 14.13
CA LYS A 37 16.73 9.58 14.55
C LYS A 37 17.70 10.30 15.50
N TYR A 38 17.91 11.60 15.30
CA TYR A 38 18.86 12.38 16.10
C TYR A 38 18.22 13.12 17.28
N THR A 39 16.88 13.22 17.32
CA THR A 39 16.18 14.11 18.25
C THR A 39 15.25 13.36 19.22
N VAL A 40 14.82 12.15 18.85
CA VAL A 40 13.96 11.29 19.67
C VAL A 40 14.84 10.42 20.57
N ASP A 41 15.01 10.86 21.82
CA ASP A 41 15.86 10.25 22.85
C ASP A 41 15.07 9.64 24.01
N SER A 42 13.73 9.73 23.98
CA SER A 42 12.87 9.39 25.10
C SER A 42 11.51 8.87 24.63
N ALA A 43 10.88 8.01 25.45
CA ALA A 43 9.60 7.40 25.12
C ALA A 43 8.48 8.41 24.81
N PRO A 44 8.33 9.55 25.53
CA PRO A 44 7.31 10.55 25.19
C PRO A 44 7.55 11.20 23.82
N LYS A 45 8.81 11.51 23.47
CA LYS A 45 9.15 12.06 22.15
C LYS A 45 8.89 11.05 21.03
N PHE A 46 9.10 9.76 21.30
CA PHE A 46 8.80 8.69 20.35
C PHE A 46 7.30 8.56 20.07
N ILE A 47 6.47 8.62 21.12
CA ILE A 47 5.01 8.61 20.99
C ILE A 47 4.54 9.81 20.16
N LEU A 48 5.04 11.01 20.49
CA LEU A 48 4.69 12.23 19.76
C LEU A 48 5.12 12.15 18.28
N ALA A 49 6.31 11.61 18.01
CA ALA A 49 6.79 11.42 16.65
C ALA A 49 5.92 10.43 15.86
N SER A 50 5.51 9.34 16.50
CA SER A 50 4.64 8.33 15.90
C SER A 50 3.25 8.89 15.57
N ILE A 51 2.67 9.69 16.48
CA ILE A 51 1.39 10.38 16.25
C ILE A 51 1.53 11.38 15.10
N THR A 52 2.64 12.10 15.03
CA THR A 52 2.91 13.07 13.94
C THR A 52 2.92 12.37 12.59
N VAL A 53 3.65 11.26 12.46
CA VAL A 53 3.70 10.45 11.22
C VAL A 53 2.32 9.94 10.83
N LEU A 54 1.53 9.46 11.81
CA LEU A 54 0.16 8.99 11.60
C LEU A 54 -0.71 10.10 10.97
N PHE A 55 -0.65 11.32 11.52
CA PHE A 55 -1.43 12.45 11.01
C PHE A 55 -0.94 12.89 9.63
N MET A 56 0.37 12.96 9.40
CA MET A 56 0.95 13.29 8.10
C MET A 56 0.48 12.31 7.02
N PHE A 57 0.49 11.01 7.32
CA PHE A 57 0.00 9.99 6.41
C PHE A 57 -1.50 10.07 6.21
N GLY A 58 -2.28 10.34 7.26
CA GLY A 58 -3.73 10.55 7.15
C GLY A 58 -4.08 11.69 6.20
N VAL A 59 -3.39 12.83 6.32
CA VAL A 59 -3.54 13.98 5.40
C VAL A 59 -3.16 13.59 3.98
N PHE A 60 -2.00 12.96 3.80
CA PHE A 60 -1.52 12.55 2.48
C PHE A 60 -2.50 11.59 1.80
N CYS A 61 -2.90 10.51 2.47
CA CYS A 61 -3.81 9.52 1.90
C CYS A 61 -5.18 10.12 1.59
N ALA A 62 -5.74 10.93 2.48
CA ALA A 62 -7.03 11.59 2.24
C ALA A 62 -7.02 12.44 0.97
N GLY A 63 -6.00 13.28 0.81
CA GLY A 63 -5.87 14.12 -0.38
C GLY A 63 -5.52 13.33 -1.63
N TRP A 64 -4.56 12.41 -1.55
CA TRP A 64 -4.02 11.69 -2.70
C TRP A 64 -5.01 10.66 -3.26
N PHE A 65 -5.66 9.87 -2.41
CA PHE A 65 -6.65 8.90 -2.90
C PHE A 65 -7.89 9.58 -3.48
N TYR A 66 -8.31 10.73 -2.93
CA TYR A 66 -9.37 11.53 -3.52
C TYR A 66 -8.96 12.12 -4.89
N MET A 67 -7.71 12.58 -5.01
CA MET A 67 -7.14 13.00 -6.28
C MET A 67 -7.13 11.87 -7.32
N VAL A 68 -6.87 10.62 -6.90
CA VAL A 68 -6.96 9.44 -7.79
C VAL A 68 -8.40 9.16 -8.23
N GLU A 69 -9.38 9.24 -7.32
CA GLU A 69 -10.80 9.12 -7.66
C GLU A 69 -11.22 10.11 -8.75
N GLU A 70 -10.84 11.38 -8.58
CA GLU A 70 -11.12 12.43 -9.55
C GLU A 70 -10.38 12.22 -10.87
N ALA A 71 -9.17 11.65 -10.86
CA ALA A 71 -8.46 11.26 -12.08
C ALA A 71 -9.20 10.14 -12.84
N VAL A 72 -9.79 9.18 -12.13
CA VAL A 72 -10.63 8.13 -12.74
C VAL A 72 -11.90 8.74 -13.34
N LYS A 73 -12.59 9.64 -12.64
CA LYS A 73 -13.75 10.37 -13.20
C LYS A 73 -13.39 11.23 -14.39
N LEU A 74 -12.25 11.93 -14.32
CA LEU A 74 -11.73 12.78 -15.40
C LEU A 74 -11.51 11.97 -16.68
N SER A 75 -11.07 10.71 -16.55
CA SER A 75 -10.85 9.83 -17.70
C SER A 75 -12.10 9.49 -18.50
N LYS A 76 -13.29 9.62 -17.91
CA LYS A 76 -14.58 9.44 -18.58
C LYS A 76 -15.01 10.68 -19.37
N LYS A 77 -14.39 11.85 -19.15
CA LYS A 77 -14.71 13.09 -19.86
C LYS A 77 -14.05 13.12 -21.24
N VAL A 78 -14.81 13.55 -22.24
CA VAL A 78 -14.30 13.74 -23.60
C VAL A 78 -13.71 15.14 -23.71
N PHE A 79 -12.39 15.20 -23.95
CA PHE A 79 -11.68 16.45 -24.24
C PHE A 79 -11.46 16.56 -25.74
N VAL A 80 -11.97 17.65 -26.33
CA VAL A 80 -11.78 17.96 -27.75
C VAL A 80 -10.36 18.49 -27.99
N LEU A 81 -9.79 19.24 -27.03
CA LEU A 81 -8.45 19.81 -27.10
C LEU A 81 -7.53 19.19 -26.03
N ASP A 82 -6.28 18.92 -26.39
CA ASP A 82 -5.28 18.38 -25.44
C ASP A 82 -4.88 19.40 -24.37
N GLU A 83 -4.94 20.70 -24.67
CA GLU A 83 -4.67 21.78 -23.70
C GLU A 83 -5.68 21.78 -22.55
N ASP A 84 -6.97 21.62 -22.87
CA ASP A 84 -8.04 21.54 -21.87
C ASP A 84 -7.86 20.31 -20.98
N ARG A 85 -7.42 19.19 -21.57
CA ARG A 85 -7.10 17.96 -20.82
C ARG A 85 -5.91 18.17 -19.89
N ALA A 86 -4.84 18.80 -20.35
CA ALA A 86 -3.66 19.09 -19.55
C ALA A 86 -4.00 20.01 -18.38
N LYS A 87 -4.79 21.06 -18.64
CA LYS A 87 -5.27 21.99 -17.61
C LYS A 87 -6.17 21.29 -16.59
N ALA A 88 -7.08 20.42 -17.04
CA ALA A 88 -7.94 19.65 -16.15
C ALA A 88 -7.14 18.67 -15.29
N THR A 89 -6.12 18.05 -15.86
CA THR A 89 -5.18 17.19 -15.13
C THR A 89 -4.45 17.98 -14.05
N LEU A 90 -3.86 19.13 -14.37
CA LEU A 90 -3.19 19.99 -13.38
C LEU A 90 -4.14 20.49 -12.27
N ASN A 91 -5.41 20.72 -12.60
CA ASN A 91 -6.42 21.09 -11.61
C ASN A 91 -6.71 19.97 -10.59
N LEU A 92 -6.30 18.72 -10.82
CA LEU A 92 -6.41 17.66 -9.81
C LEU A 92 -5.67 18.01 -8.51
N PHE A 93 -4.58 18.80 -8.56
CA PHE A 93 -3.93 19.24 -7.32
C PHE A 93 -4.84 20.07 -6.42
N LYS A 94 -5.84 20.76 -6.99
CA LYS A 94 -6.80 21.57 -6.25
C LYS A 94 -7.83 20.72 -5.51
N THR A 95 -7.94 19.43 -5.80
CA THR A 95 -8.85 18.53 -5.10
C THR A 95 -8.23 17.98 -3.81
N ILE A 96 -6.91 18.10 -3.63
CA ILE A 96 -6.21 17.63 -2.42
C ILE A 96 -6.81 18.23 -1.14
N PRO A 97 -6.99 19.57 -1.00
CA PRO A 97 -7.59 20.14 0.20
C PRO A 97 -9.01 19.64 0.48
N GLU A 98 -9.81 19.44 -0.57
CA GLU A 98 -11.17 18.89 -0.45
C GLU A 98 -11.14 17.44 0.06
N GLY A 99 -10.26 16.61 -0.51
CA GLY A 99 -10.05 15.23 -0.07
C GLY A 99 -9.62 15.15 1.40
N ILE A 100 -8.70 16.03 1.82
CA ILE A 100 -8.28 16.15 3.22
C ILE A 100 -9.49 16.50 4.11
N GLY A 101 -10.22 17.56 3.77
CA GLY A 101 -11.38 18.00 4.56
C GLY A 101 -12.45 16.92 4.71
N LYS A 102 -12.63 16.08 3.68
CA LYS A 102 -13.66 15.04 3.65
C LYS A 102 -13.23 13.74 4.34
N PHE A 103 -11.98 13.30 4.15
CA PHE A 103 -11.55 11.95 4.51
C PHE A 103 -10.43 11.87 5.54
N PHE A 104 -9.87 12.98 6.02
CA PHE A 104 -8.76 12.97 6.96
C PHE A 104 -9.01 12.05 8.17
N LEU A 105 -10.16 12.21 8.84
CA LEU A 105 -10.53 11.37 9.98
C LEU A 105 -10.75 9.91 9.59
N SER A 106 -11.27 9.65 8.39
CA SER A 106 -11.43 8.29 7.85
C SER A 106 -10.08 7.58 7.78
N PHE A 107 -9.05 8.24 7.26
CA PHE A 107 -7.71 7.66 7.11
C PHE A 107 -6.94 7.55 8.44
N VAL A 108 -7.16 8.48 9.39
CA VAL A 108 -6.71 8.28 10.78
C VAL A 108 -7.35 7.01 11.35
N GLY A 109 -8.66 6.82 11.16
CA GLY A 109 -9.37 5.62 11.58
C GLY A 109 -8.88 4.34 10.90
N VAL A 110 -8.59 4.38 9.60
CA VAL A 110 -7.96 3.26 8.86
C VAL A 110 -6.67 2.82 9.55
N TYR A 111 -5.80 3.77 9.91
CA TYR A 111 -4.53 3.46 10.56
C TYR A 111 -4.73 2.79 11.92
N LEU A 112 -5.65 3.30 12.74
CA LEU A 112 -5.96 2.73 14.05
C LEU A 112 -6.53 1.32 13.92
N ILE A 113 -7.45 1.10 12.99
CA ILE A 113 -8.03 -0.22 12.73
C ILE A 113 -6.96 -1.18 12.19
N PHE A 114 -6.11 -0.73 11.27
CA PHE A 114 -5.02 -1.52 10.75
C PHE A 114 -4.02 -1.91 11.86
N PHE A 115 -3.71 -0.99 12.77
CA PHE A 115 -2.88 -1.28 13.94
C PHE A 115 -3.50 -2.35 14.84
N LEU A 116 -4.82 -2.29 15.09
CA LEU A 116 -5.53 -3.35 15.83
C LEU A 116 -5.49 -4.69 15.09
N ILE A 117 -5.67 -4.68 13.76
CA ILE A 117 -5.53 -5.89 12.94
C ILE A 117 -4.12 -6.48 13.11
N GLN A 118 -3.07 -5.66 13.11
CA GLN A 118 -1.69 -6.12 13.29
C GLN A 118 -1.43 -6.70 14.69
N ILE A 119 -1.95 -6.06 15.75
CA ILE A 119 -1.86 -6.56 17.13
C ILE A 119 -2.50 -7.95 17.27
N ILE A 120 -3.60 -8.21 16.56
CA ILE A 120 -4.31 -9.49 16.62
C ILE A 120 -3.67 -10.52 15.69
N ALA A 121 -3.32 -10.12 14.46
CA ALA A 121 -2.77 -11.01 13.45
C ALA A 121 -1.39 -11.55 13.86
N THR A 122 -0.51 -10.71 14.41
CA THR A 122 0.87 -11.10 14.72
C THR A 122 0.96 -12.29 15.70
N PRO A 123 0.27 -12.29 16.86
CA PRO A 123 0.23 -13.44 17.75
C PRO A 123 -0.38 -14.68 17.10
N ILE A 124 -1.43 -14.53 16.29
CA ILE A 124 -2.07 -15.65 15.59
C ILE A 124 -1.09 -16.31 14.63
N VAL A 125 -0.38 -15.51 13.81
CA VAL A 125 0.65 -16.00 12.89
C VAL A 125 1.78 -16.68 13.63
N TYR A 126 2.24 -16.09 14.73
CA TYR A 126 3.27 -16.70 15.57
C TYR A 126 2.83 -18.06 16.12
N LEU A 127 1.62 -18.16 16.70
CA LEU A 127 1.09 -19.42 17.23
C LEU A 127 0.90 -20.48 16.13
N MET A 128 0.46 -20.07 14.93
CA MET A 128 0.39 -20.98 13.78
C MET A 128 1.78 -21.44 13.35
N GLY A 129 2.76 -20.54 13.29
CA GLY A 129 4.14 -20.86 12.91
C GLY A 129 4.80 -21.84 13.86
N VAL A 130 4.66 -21.64 15.17
CA VAL A 130 5.18 -22.57 16.18
C VAL A 130 4.55 -23.97 16.02
N LYS A 131 3.25 -24.05 15.72
CA LYS A 131 2.55 -25.33 15.54
C LYS A 131 2.90 -26.06 14.24
N ILE A 132 3.07 -25.33 13.14
CA ILE A 132 3.25 -25.91 11.79
C ILE A 132 4.73 -26.15 11.49
N ILE A 133 5.60 -25.21 11.89
CA ILE A 133 7.03 -25.21 11.55
C ILE A 133 7.87 -25.68 12.73
N GLY A 134 7.48 -25.30 13.96
CA GLY A 134 8.25 -25.51 15.18
C GLY A 134 8.71 -24.18 15.79
N GLY A 135 9.04 -24.21 17.09
CA GLY A 135 9.62 -23.07 17.78
C GLY A 135 11.09 -22.87 17.43
N LEU A 136 11.56 -21.63 17.52
CA LEU A 136 12.99 -21.34 17.62
C LEU A 136 13.48 -21.83 18.98
N ASP A 137 14.65 -22.47 19.02
CA ASP A 137 15.31 -22.74 20.28
C ASP A 137 15.73 -21.41 20.95
N ALA A 138 15.98 -21.45 22.26
CA ALA A 138 16.28 -20.24 23.04
C ALA A 138 17.51 -19.48 22.50
N ALA A 139 18.50 -20.20 21.95
CA ALA A 139 19.68 -19.62 21.34
C ALA A 139 19.37 -18.86 20.04
N SER A 140 18.57 -19.44 19.13
CA SER A 140 18.18 -18.74 17.90
C SER A 140 17.25 -17.56 18.17
N MET A 141 16.39 -17.63 19.19
CA MET A 141 15.59 -16.49 19.64
C MET A 141 16.45 -15.33 20.14
N GLN A 142 17.45 -15.64 20.98
CA GLN A 142 18.36 -14.64 21.52
C GLN A 142 19.19 -13.99 20.40
N HIS A 143 19.64 -14.77 19.43
CA HIS A 143 20.43 -14.25 18.29
C HIS A 143 19.59 -13.39 17.32
N LEU A 144 18.32 -13.75 17.07
CA LEU A 144 17.38 -12.89 16.33
C LEU A 144 17.08 -11.58 17.07
N GLN A 145 17.00 -11.64 18.39
CA GLN A 145 16.77 -10.48 19.23
C GLN A 145 17.99 -9.55 19.22
N GLU A 146 19.20 -10.10 19.26
CA GLU A 146 20.46 -9.35 19.08
C GLU A 146 20.51 -8.67 17.69
N MET A 147 20.13 -9.35 16.61
CA MET A 147 20.01 -8.76 15.27
C MET A 147 18.97 -7.63 15.17
N ALA A 148 17.84 -7.77 15.84
CA ALA A 148 16.78 -6.75 15.82
C ALA A 148 17.20 -5.48 16.60
N ILE A 149 18.16 -5.61 17.51
CA ILE A 149 18.59 -4.53 18.42
C ILE A 149 19.90 -3.89 17.95
N ASP A 150 20.80 -4.62 17.27
CA ASP A 150 22.09 -4.10 16.81
C ASP A 150 22.01 -3.43 15.41
N PRO A 151 22.12 -2.09 15.33
CA PRO A 151 22.09 -1.36 14.07
C PRO A 151 23.27 -1.67 13.14
N ALA A 152 24.37 -2.22 13.66
CA ALA A 152 25.55 -2.59 12.86
C ALA A 152 25.29 -3.84 12.01
N ILE A 153 24.51 -4.79 12.51
CA ILE A 153 24.13 -6.03 11.80
C ILE A 153 22.98 -5.76 10.81
N ALA A 154 22.13 -4.77 11.08
CA ALA A 154 21.06 -4.32 10.19
C ALA A 154 21.55 -3.66 8.88
N THR A 155 22.86 -3.46 8.72
CA THR A 155 23.45 -3.05 7.44
C THR A 155 23.49 -4.22 6.45
N ASN A 156 23.42 -3.95 5.14
CA ASN A 156 23.42 -4.98 4.09
C ASN A 156 24.58 -6.01 4.18
N GLN A 157 25.67 -5.69 4.88
CA GLN A 157 26.80 -6.61 5.13
C GLN A 157 26.57 -7.58 6.31
N GLY A 158 25.86 -7.15 7.36
CA GLY A 158 25.57 -8.01 8.52
C GLY A 158 24.56 -9.11 8.19
N MET A 159 23.59 -8.82 7.32
CA MET A 159 22.61 -9.81 6.86
C MET A 159 23.24 -10.92 5.99
N ALA A 160 24.20 -10.57 5.12
CA ALA A 160 24.90 -11.55 4.28
C ALA A 160 25.81 -12.46 5.13
N ALA A 161 26.60 -11.87 6.03
CA ALA A 161 27.43 -12.62 6.97
C ALA A 161 26.61 -13.51 7.92
N PHE A 162 25.40 -13.10 8.27
CA PHE A 162 24.45 -13.91 9.02
C PHE A 162 23.93 -15.09 8.20
N ILE A 163 23.50 -14.88 6.96
CA ILE A 163 23.03 -15.99 6.12
C ILE A 163 24.16 -17.02 5.90
N ASP A 164 25.40 -16.57 5.73
CA ASP A 164 26.57 -17.44 5.57
C ASP A 164 26.94 -18.19 6.85
N SER A 165 26.54 -17.71 8.03
CA SER A 165 26.77 -18.40 9.31
C SER A 165 25.72 -19.44 9.65
N LEU A 166 24.59 -19.46 8.92
CA LEU A 166 23.50 -20.41 9.13
C LEU A 166 23.79 -21.77 8.50
N THR A 167 23.41 -22.83 9.22
CA THR A 167 23.41 -24.17 8.62
C THR A 167 22.28 -24.29 7.57
N PRO A 168 22.39 -25.21 6.59
CA PRO A 168 21.33 -25.44 5.62
C PRO A 168 19.96 -25.70 6.26
N GLU A 169 19.91 -26.39 7.41
CA GLU A 169 18.69 -26.67 8.15
C GLU A 169 18.08 -25.38 8.72
N GLN A 170 18.90 -24.47 9.25
CA GLN A 170 18.45 -23.17 9.75
C GLN A 170 17.95 -22.28 8.62
N ILE A 171 18.60 -22.30 7.46
CA ILE A 171 18.14 -21.58 6.26
C ILE A 171 16.74 -22.06 5.85
N VAL A 172 16.52 -23.37 5.80
CA VAL A 172 15.20 -23.95 5.49
C VAL A 172 14.17 -23.58 6.55
N PHE A 173 14.54 -23.58 7.83
CA PHE A 173 13.67 -23.18 8.93
C PHE A 173 13.23 -21.70 8.79
N PHE A 174 14.16 -20.78 8.60
CA PHE A 174 13.86 -19.36 8.37
C PHE A 174 13.06 -19.13 7.09
N GLY A 175 13.37 -19.88 6.03
CA GLY A 175 12.60 -19.87 4.78
C GLY A 175 11.14 -20.21 4.97
N LYS A 176 10.82 -21.26 5.76
CA LYS A 176 9.43 -21.62 6.08
C LYS A 176 8.69 -20.52 6.84
N TRP A 177 9.36 -19.89 7.81
CA TRP A 177 8.78 -18.75 8.55
C TRP A 177 8.52 -17.55 7.64
N SER A 178 9.49 -17.20 6.79
CA SER A 178 9.33 -16.11 5.81
C SER A 178 8.16 -16.38 4.85
N LEU A 179 8.03 -17.60 4.34
CA LEU A 179 6.90 -18.00 3.49
C LEU A 179 5.56 -17.91 4.22
N LEU A 180 5.50 -18.29 5.51
CA LEU A 180 4.28 -18.16 6.32
C LEU A 180 3.88 -16.69 6.47
N PHE A 181 4.82 -15.83 6.87
CA PHE A 181 4.57 -14.39 6.99
C PHE A 181 4.14 -13.77 5.66
N MET A 182 4.83 -14.11 4.57
CA MET A 182 4.48 -13.62 3.23
C MET A 182 3.07 -14.07 2.81
N SER A 183 2.70 -15.31 3.09
CA SER A 183 1.38 -15.87 2.75
C SER A 183 0.28 -15.17 3.54
N VAL A 184 0.44 -15.01 4.85
CA VAL A 184 -0.57 -14.34 5.69
C VAL A 184 -0.68 -12.85 5.34
N THR A 185 0.44 -12.16 5.14
CA THR A 185 0.44 -10.77 4.69
C THR A 185 -0.27 -10.64 3.35
N SER A 186 -0.06 -11.57 2.42
CA SER A 186 -0.76 -11.57 1.12
C SER A 186 -2.27 -11.74 1.29
N VAL A 187 -2.73 -12.62 2.19
CA VAL A 187 -4.16 -12.77 2.53
C VAL A 187 -4.72 -11.47 3.11
N ILE A 188 -4.02 -10.84 4.06
CA ILE A 188 -4.44 -9.57 4.64
C ILE A 188 -4.52 -8.48 3.55
N MET A 189 -3.51 -8.35 2.70
CA MET A 189 -3.51 -7.39 1.60
C MET A 189 -4.67 -7.61 0.62
N TYR A 190 -5.01 -8.86 0.32
CA TYR A 190 -6.19 -9.19 -0.47
C TYR A 190 -7.49 -8.70 0.20
N LEU A 191 -7.65 -9.00 1.49
CA LEU A 191 -8.83 -8.60 2.27
C LEU A 191 -8.99 -7.07 2.38
N LEU A 192 -7.88 -6.32 2.31
CA LEU A 192 -7.89 -4.86 2.39
C LEU A 192 -7.89 -4.16 1.02
N MET A 193 -7.77 -4.90 -0.10
CA MET A 193 -7.57 -4.36 -1.45
C MET A 193 -8.65 -3.34 -1.86
N LEU A 194 -9.92 -3.58 -1.51
CA LEU A 194 -11.04 -2.71 -1.88
C LEU A 194 -11.42 -1.71 -0.78
N TRP A 195 -10.71 -1.69 0.36
CA TRP A 195 -11.10 -0.90 1.51
C TRP A 195 -11.00 0.60 1.25
N ILE A 196 -9.88 1.05 0.67
CA ILE A 196 -9.66 2.47 0.39
C ILE A 196 -10.64 3.00 -0.67
N PRO A 197 -10.86 2.32 -1.82
CA PRO A 197 -11.92 2.73 -2.75
C PRO A 197 -13.31 2.80 -2.10
N GLU A 198 -13.67 1.84 -1.23
CA GLU A 198 -14.96 1.86 -0.54
C GLU A 198 -15.11 3.10 0.35
N ILE A 199 -14.03 3.53 1.02
CA ILE A 199 -14.02 4.75 1.84
C ILE A 199 -14.30 5.98 0.98
N ILE A 200 -13.60 6.09 -0.14
CA ILE A 200 -13.65 7.26 -1.00
C ILE A 200 -14.98 7.36 -1.76
N TYR A 201 -15.44 6.27 -2.36
CA TYR A 201 -16.64 6.27 -3.21
C TYR A 201 -17.95 6.15 -2.43
N MET A 202 -17.99 5.38 -1.34
CA MET A 202 -19.28 4.97 -0.74
C MET A 202 -19.51 5.51 0.66
N THR A 203 -18.54 5.38 1.58
CA THR A 203 -18.75 5.80 2.96
C THR A 203 -17.45 6.23 3.65
N PRO A 204 -17.39 7.44 4.23
CA PRO A 204 -16.20 7.88 4.95
C PRO A 204 -15.97 7.11 6.26
N ASN A 205 -16.92 6.28 6.73
CA ASN A 205 -16.72 5.49 7.94
C ASN A 205 -15.81 4.27 7.63
N PRO A 206 -14.60 4.19 8.21
CA PRO A 206 -13.64 3.17 7.83
C PRO A 206 -14.04 1.76 8.29
N LEU A 207 -14.79 1.60 9.39
CA LEU A 207 -15.28 0.29 9.84
C LEU A 207 -16.38 -0.24 8.91
N VAL A 208 -17.33 0.63 8.56
CA VAL A 208 -18.42 0.28 7.64
C VAL A 208 -17.84 -0.04 6.26
N ALA A 209 -16.87 0.76 5.80
CA ALA A 209 -16.17 0.52 4.55
C ALA A 209 -15.40 -0.81 4.57
N LEU A 210 -14.73 -1.16 5.68
CA LEU A 210 -14.02 -2.43 5.80
C LEU A 210 -14.99 -3.59 5.60
N TRP A 211 -16.10 -3.59 6.34
CA TRP A 211 -17.11 -4.64 6.23
C TRP A 211 -17.70 -4.76 4.82
N ARG A 212 -18.11 -3.63 4.21
CA ARG A 212 -18.68 -3.62 2.85
C ARG A 212 -17.67 -4.09 1.81
N SER A 213 -16.41 -3.69 1.93
CA SER A 213 -15.34 -4.10 1.03
C SER A 213 -15.09 -5.61 1.10
N LEU A 214 -15.11 -6.21 2.30
CA LEU A 214 -15.01 -7.66 2.49
C LEU A 214 -16.20 -8.38 1.84
N VAL A 215 -17.43 -7.89 2.06
CA VAL A 215 -18.62 -8.48 1.44
C VAL A 215 -18.51 -8.45 -0.10
N LYS A 216 -18.05 -7.35 -0.69
CA LYS A 216 -17.84 -7.24 -2.15
C LYS A 216 -16.75 -8.19 -2.65
N LEU A 217 -15.64 -8.30 -1.92
CA LEU A 217 -14.54 -9.23 -2.23
C LEU A 217 -15.03 -10.67 -2.33
N PHE A 218 -15.86 -11.13 -1.39
CA PHE A 218 -16.36 -12.51 -1.39
C PHE A 218 -17.53 -12.74 -2.35
N LYS A 219 -18.35 -11.71 -2.65
CA LYS A 219 -19.40 -11.82 -3.67
C LYS A 219 -18.84 -12.03 -5.08
N ASP A 220 -17.74 -11.35 -5.42
CA ASP A 220 -17.06 -11.47 -6.73
C ASP A 220 -15.73 -12.24 -6.64
N PHE A 221 -15.63 -13.21 -5.72
CA PHE A 221 -14.39 -13.86 -5.28
C PHE A 221 -13.39 -14.20 -6.39
N PHE A 222 -13.80 -14.94 -7.42
CA PHE A 222 -12.86 -15.35 -8.49
C PHE A 222 -12.33 -14.17 -9.30
N THR A 223 -13.11 -13.10 -9.46
CA THR A 223 -12.67 -11.91 -10.21
C THR A 223 -11.70 -11.09 -9.39
N THR A 224 -11.99 -10.88 -8.10
CA THR A 224 -11.16 -10.12 -7.18
C THR A 224 -9.85 -10.85 -6.87
N VAL A 225 -9.88 -12.18 -6.69
CA VAL A 225 -8.66 -13.01 -6.55
C VAL A 225 -7.79 -12.89 -7.80
N ARG A 226 -8.36 -12.98 -9.00
CA ARG A 226 -7.59 -12.84 -10.25
C ARG A 226 -6.95 -11.45 -10.38
N LEU A 227 -7.67 -10.39 -9.99
CA LEU A 227 -7.11 -9.03 -9.95
C LEU A 227 -5.95 -8.93 -8.96
N PHE A 228 -6.14 -9.47 -7.75
CA PHE A 228 -5.11 -9.48 -6.71
C PHE A 228 -3.87 -10.25 -7.14
N LEU A 229 -4.01 -11.45 -7.70
CA LEU A 229 -2.88 -12.24 -8.19
C LEU A 229 -2.11 -11.50 -9.29
N ALA A 230 -2.82 -10.84 -10.22
CA ALA A 230 -2.17 -10.04 -11.26
C ALA A 230 -1.35 -8.88 -10.66
N LEU A 231 -1.91 -8.15 -9.70
CA LEU A 231 -1.19 -7.10 -8.96
C LEU A 231 0.00 -7.66 -8.17
N TRP A 232 -0.19 -8.78 -7.50
CA TRP A 232 0.83 -9.44 -6.68
C TRP A 232 2.02 -9.88 -7.54
N PHE A 233 1.79 -10.52 -8.68
CA PHE A 233 2.85 -10.91 -9.61
C PHE A 233 3.57 -9.71 -10.23
N MET A 234 2.87 -8.63 -10.56
CA MET A 234 3.52 -7.40 -11.02
C MET A 234 4.40 -6.79 -9.92
N GLY A 235 3.89 -6.70 -8.69
CA GLY A 235 4.64 -6.22 -7.53
C GLY A 235 5.88 -7.07 -7.27
N PHE A 236 5.75 -8.39 -7.33
CA PHE A 236 6.86 -9.33 -7.19
C PHE A 236 7.92 -9.13 -8.29
N ALA A 237 7.50 -8.99 -9.56
CA ALA A 237 8.42 -8.72 -10.67
C ALA A 237 9.16 -7.39 -10.49
N LEU A 238 8.48 -6.34 -10.04
CA LEU A 238 9.11 -5.04 -9.77
C LEU A 238 10.15 -5.12 -8.64
N LEU A 239 9.82 -5.81 -7.55
CA LEU A 239 10.76 -6.02 -6.45
C LEU A 239 11.98 -6.82 -6.92
N PHE A 240 11.77 -7.88 -7.70
CA PHE A 240 12.85 -8.69 -8.26
C PHE A 240 13.79 -7.86 -9.13
N ILE A 241 13.27 -7.04 -10.05
CA ILE A 241 14.09 -6.17 -10.90
C ILE A 241 14.82 -5.12 -10.05
N ASN A 242 14.15 -4.55 -9.04
CA ASN A 242 14.74 -3.54 -8.16
C ASN A 242 15.95 -4.07 -7.37
N THR A 243 15.94 -5.34 -6.98
CA THR A 243 17.07 -5.99 -6.30
C THR A 243 18.36 -5.93 -7.14
N PHE A 244 18.29 -6.14 -8.46
CA PHE A 244 19.47 -6.06 -9.32
C PHE A 244 19.91 -4.62 -9.58
N ALA A 245 18.99 -3.66 -9.51
CA ALA A 245 19.32 -2.25 -9.69
C ALA A 245 20.05 -1.64 -8.49
N ALA A 246 19.93 -2.22 -7.29
CA ALA A 246 20.59 -1.74 -6.09
C ALA A 246 22.14 -1.75 -6.17
N PHE A 247 22.71 -2.56 -7.07
CA PHE A 247 24.16 -2.63 -7.28
C PHE A 247 24.72 -1.49 -8.15
N ASN A 248 23.86 -0.71 -8.82
CA ASN A 248 24.28 0.39 -9.69
C ASN A 248 23.49 1.67 -9.36
N PRO A 249 24.14 2.77 -8.96
CA PRO A 249 23.45 4.01 -8.58
C PRO A 249 22.51 4.59 -9.65
N PHE A 250 22.87 4.51 -10.93
CA PHE A 250 22.02 4.99 -12.02
C PHE A 250 20.82 4.07 -12.26
N ALA A 251 21.04 2.76 -12.22
CA ALA A 251 19.95 1.78 -12.32
C ALA A 251 18.95 1.96 -11.16
N TYR A 252 19.44 2.24 -9.94
CA TYR A 252 18.61 2.48 -8.77
C TYR A 252 17.70 3.71 -8.93
N ILE A 253 18.22 4.81 -9.49
CA ILE A 253 17.42 6.02 -9.77
C ILE A 253 16.31 5.70 -10.79
N ILE A 254 16.66 5.02 -11.88
CA ILE A 254 15.69 4.63 -12.92
C ILE A 254 14.61 3.72 -12.33
N MET A 255 15.02 2.72 -11.55
CA MET A 255 14.07 1.81 -10.89
C MET A 255 13.18 2.51 -9.88
N SER A 256 13.69 3.49 -9.15
CA SER A 256 12.87 4.30 -8.23
C SER A 256 11.75 5.03 -8.98
N ILE A 257 12.05 5.61 -10.15
CA ILE A 257 11.04 6.26 -11.00
C ILE A 257 9.99 5.23 -11.48
N ILE A 258 10.44 4.05 -11.91
CA ILE A 258 9.56 2.96 -12.34
C ILE A 258 8.65 2.51 -11.18
N LEU A 259 9.17 2.36 -9.96
CA LEU A 259 8.40 1.99 -8.78
C LEU A 259 7.31 3.01 -8.45
N PHE A 260 7.64 4.30 -8.52
CA PHE A 260 6.65 5.35 -8.29
C PHE A 260 5.55 5.33 -9.36
N TYR A 261 5.91 5.18 -10.64
CA TYR A 261 4.95 5.01 -11.73
C TYR A 261 4.00 3.82 -11.47
N PHE A 262 4.56 2.65 -11.13
CA PHE A 262 3.75 1.45 -10.90
C PHE A 262 2.91 1.53 -9.62
N SER A 263 3.35 2.29 -8.62
CA SER A 263 2.55 2.56 -7.41
C SER A 263 1.27 3.33 -7.77
N VAL A 264 1.38 4.38 -8.58
CA VAL A 264 0.22 5.13 -9.09
C VAL A 264 -0.65 4.22 -9.97
N TYR A 265 -0.02 3.42 -10.84
CA TYR A 265 -0.71 2.48 -11.70
C TYR A 265 -1.57 1.47 -10.93
N PHE A 266 -1.02 0.84 -9.89
CA PHE A 266 -1.77 -0.13 -9.08
C PHE A 266 -2.97 0.50 -8.39
N VAL A 267 -2.81 1.70 -7.84
CA VAL A 267 -3.92 2.41 -7.18
C VAL A 267 -4.99 2.79 -8.20
N ILE A 268 -4.61 3.34 -9.36
CA ILE A 268 -5.56 3.63 -10.46
C ILE A 268 -6.28 2.37 -10.90
N LEU A 269 -5.57 1.25 -11.04
CA LEU A 269 -6.17 -0.01 -11.48
C LEU A 269 -7.23 -0.50 -10.49
N ILE A 270 -6.95 -0.42 -9.19
CA ILE A 270 -7.90 -0.81 -8.13
C ILE A 270 -9.11 0.14 -8.13
N PHE A 271 -8.89 1.46 -8.20
CA PHE A 271 -9.96 2.46 -8.21
C PHE A 271 -10.84 2.32 -9.46
N LEU A 272 -10.23 2.16 -10.64
CA LEU A 272 -10.95 1.95 -11.90
C LEU A 272 -11.75 0.65 -11.89
N TYR A 273 -11.19 -0.44 -11.32
CA TYR A 273 -11.91 -1.69 -11.15
C TYR A 273 -13.15 -1.48 -10.28
N TYR A 274 -12.96 -0.83 -9.13
CA TYR A 274 -14.00 -0.61 -8.15
C TYR A 274 -15.13 0.27 -8.73
N ASP A 275 -14.77 1.38 -9.37
CA ASP A 275 -15.69 2.32 -10.01
C ASP A 275 -16.58 1.63 -11.05
N ARG A 276 -15.99 0.86 -11.97
CA ARG A 276 -16.73 0.11 -13.00
C ARG A 276 -17.68 -0.94 -12.44
N LYS A 277 -17.24 -1.61 -11.38
CA LYS A 277 -17.93 -2.82 -10.89
C LYS A 277 -18.98 -2.49 -9.83
N TYR A 278 -18.79 -1.42 -9.07
CA TYR A 278 -19.63 -1.12 -7.91
C TYR A 278 -20.26 0.27 -7.95
N VAL A 279 -19.66 1.27 -8.60
CA VAL A 279 -20.21 2.64 -8.65
C VAL A 279 -21.16 2.81 -9.84
N ASP A 280 -20.70 2.47 -11.04
CA ASP A 280 -21.52 2.55 -12.26
C ASP A 280 -22.74 1.61 -12.20
N LEU A 281 -22.64 0.50 -11.45
CA LEU A 281 -23.72 -0.48 -11.28
C LEU A 281 -24.74 -0.10 -10.20
N GLU A 282 -24.33 0.59 -9.14
CA GLU A 282 -25.25 1.07 -8.10
C GLU A 282 -26.04 2.30 -8.57
N THR A 283 -25.40 3.21 -9.32
CA THR A 283 -26.07 4.38 -9.93
C THR A 283 -27.16 3.98 -10.93
N LEU A 284 -26.99 2.86 -11.66
CA LEU A 284 -28.02 2.32 -12.56
C LEU A 284 -29.21 1.71 -11.80
N LYS A 285 -28.99 1.09 -10.63
CA LYS A 285 -30.06 0.50 -9.81
C LYS A 285 -30.89 1.57 -9.10
N ASP A 286 -30.23 2.59 -8.55
CA ASP A 286 -30.91 3.74 -7.92
C ASP A 286 -31.75 4.56 -8.90
N GLY A 287 -31.40 4.53 -10.20
CA GLY A 287 -32.19 5.15 -11.27
C GLY A 287 -33.45 4.34 -11.63
N GLN A 288 -33.40 3.02 -11.54
CA GLN A 288 -34.53 2.13 -11.84
C GLN A 288 -35.54 2.00 -10.69
N GLU A 289 -35.12 2.20 -9.44
CA GLU A 289 -36.05 2.24 -8.29
C GLU A 289 -36.79 3.59 -8.14
N LYS A 290 -36.45 4.57 -8.98
CA LYS A 290 -37.07 5.92 -8.98
C LYS A 290 -37.97 6.19 -10.20
N GLU A 291 -38.18 5.20 -11.06
CA GLU A 291 -39.16 5.21 -12.16
C GLU A 291 -40.34 4.28 -11.84
#